data_AF-A0AAD5MNN0-F1
#
_entry.id   AF-A0AAD5MNN0-F1
#
_cell.length_a   1.000
_cell.length_b   1.000
_cell.length_c   1.000
_cell.angle_alpha   90.00
_cell.angle_beta   90.00
_cell.angle_gamma   90.00
#
_symmetry.space_group_name_H-M   'P 1'
#
loop_
_entity.id
_entity.type
_entity.pdbx_description
1 polymer ?
#
loop_
_entity_poly.entity_id
_entity_poly.type
_entity_poly.pdbx_seq_one_letter_code
_entity_poly.pdbx_strand_id
1 'polypeptide(L)'
;MTSQTVKSSISQQQMGPQPILPSDQDALIRTLNDVTQRDDVKLKAVQDAWLKFDSFSVTPTFDQFLDSLMRAFMKLFSETVPQFIVENNTQ
;
A
#
# COMPACT_ATOMS: atom_id res chain seq x y z
N MET A 1 5.91 14.24 -57.14
CA MET A 1 5.10 13.94 -55.95
C MET A 1 5.84 12.89 -55.13
N THR A 2 6.54 13.30 -54.08
CA THR A 2 7.30 12.38 -53.21
C THR A 2 6.98 12.75 -51.76
N SER A 3 5.90 12.18 -51.24
CA SER A 3 5.54 12.29 -49.82
C SER A 3 6.47 11.42 -49.01
N GLN A 4 7.39 12.05 -48.27
CA GLN A 4 8.10 11.42 -47.16
C GLN A 4 7.14 11.32 -45.98
N THR A 5 6.71 10.10 -45.67
CA THR A 5 5.99 9.79 -44.44
C THR A 5 7.00 9.80 -43.30
N VAL A 6 6.98 10.86 -42.49
CA VAL A 6 7.66 10.93 -41.20
C VAL A 6 7.14 9.81 -40.30
N LYS A 7 7.97 8.77 -40.09
CA LYS A 7 7.76 7.77 -39.05
C LYS A 7 7.99 8.46 -37.70
N SER A 8 6.91 8.92 -37.08
CA SER A 8 6.89 9.34 -35.69
C SER A 8 7.36 8.17 -34.83
N SER A 9 8.59 8.27 -34.33
CA SER A 9 9.16 7.37 -33.34
C SER A 9 8.40 7.56 -32.03
N ILE A 10 7.45 6.66 -31.76
CA ILE A 10 6.88 6.49 -30.43
C ILE A 10 8.04 5.99 -29.56
N SER A 11 8.49 6.86 -28.66
CA SER A 11 9.39 6.51 -27.58
C SER A 11 8.76 5.34 -26.82
N GLN A 12 9.31 4.14 -26.99
CA GLN A 12 9.07 3.05 -26.05
C GLN A 12 9.57 3.56 -24.70
N GLN A 13 8.65 4.03 -23.85
CA GLN A 13 8.92 4.14 -22.42
C GLN A 13 9.26 2.72 -21.97
N GLN A 14 10.56 2.48 -21.82
CA GLN A 14 11.09 1.33 -21.11
C GLN A 14 10.41 1.33 -19.75
N MET A 15 9.47 0.40 -19.59
CA MET A 15 9.00 -0.03 -18.29
C MET A 15 10.18 -0.80 -17.67
N GLY A 16 11.15 -0.04 -17.14
CA GLY A 16 12.16 -0.60 -16.26
C GLY A 16 11.44 -1.35 -15.14
N PRO A 17 12.02 -2.42 -14.58
CA PRO A 17 11.40 -3.16 -13.50
C PRO A 17 11.07 -2.15 -12.39
N GLN A 18 9.77 -1.92 -12.14
CA GLN A 18 9.35 -1.17 -10.97
C GLN A 18 9.98 -1.86 -9.76
N PRO A 19 10.54 -1.12 -8.80
CA PRO A 19 11.10 -1.75 -7.61
C PRO A 19 10.00 -2.59 -6.96
N ILE A 20 10.20 -3.91 -6.97
CA ILE A 20 9.27 -4.85 -6.38
C ILE A 20 9.43 -4.67 -4.87
N LEU A 21 8.36 -4.26 -4.19
CA LEU A 21 8.36 -4.22 -2.73
C LEU A 21 8.74 -5.62 -2.20
N PRO A 22 9.59 -5.73 -1.17
CA PRO A 22 9.79 -6.97 -0.44
C PRO A 22 8.47 -7.66 -0.13
N SER A 23 8.44 -9.00 -0.18
CA SER A 23 7.22 -9.81 -0.02
C SER A 23 6.36 -9.41 1.18
N ASP A 24 7.02 -9.10 2.29
CA ASP A 24 6.37 -8.77 3.55
C ASP A 24 5.72 -7.37 3.51
N GLN A 25 6.35 -6.43 2.81
CA GLN A 25 5.81 -5.08 2.57
C GLN A 25 4.61 -5.17 1.62
N ASP A 26 4.72 -5.93 0.51
CA ASP A 26 3.62 -6.12 -0.44
C ASP A 26 2.42 -6.84 0.20
N ALA A 27 2.67 -7.91 0.97
CA ALA A 27 1.63 -8.66 1.66
C ALA A 27 0.86 -7.79 2.68
N LEU A 28 1.56 -6.92 3.40
CA LEU A 28 0.93 -5.94 4.30
C LEU A 28 0.00 -5.01 3.52
N ILE A 29 0.51 -4.38 2.44
CA ILE A 29 -0.28 -3.44 1.64
C ILE A 29 -1.52 -4.11 1.04
N ARG A 30 -1.39 -5.36 0.57
CA ARG A 30 -2.54 -6.14 0.09
C ARG A 30 -3.57 -6.38 1.19
N THR A 31 -3.12 -6.79 2.37
CA THR A 31 -3.99 -7.06 3.52
C THR A 31 -4.78 -5.83 3.94
N LEU A 32 -4.12 -4.66 3.99
CA LEU A 32 -4.78 -3.40 4.37
C LEU A 32 -5.77 -2.90 3.31
N ASN A 33 -5.45 -3.10 2.02
CA ASN A 33 -6.31 -2.67 0.93
C ASN A 33 -7.51 -3.59 0.64
N ASP A 34 -7.46 -4.83 1.12
CA ASP A 34 -8.51 -5.82 0.92
C ASP A 34 -9.74 -5.48 1.76
N VAL A 35 -10.82 -5.07 1.09
CA VAL A 35 -12.10 -4.71 1.71
C VAL A 35 -12.85 -5.92 2.28
N THR A 36 -12.47 -7.14 1.88
CA THR A 36 -13.08 -8.37 2.38
C THR A 36 -12.44 -8.86 3.69
N GLN A 37 -11.27 -8.31 4.04
CA GLN A 37 -10.62 -8.63 5.30
C GLN A 37 -11.32 -7.98 6.48
N ARG A 38 -11.43 -8.73 7.57
CA ARG A 38 -12.01 -8.26 8.82
C ARG A 38 -11.11 -7.22 9.48
N ASP A 39 -11.71 -6.28 10.20
CA ASP A 39 -10.99 -5.21 10.89
C ASP A 39 -9.96 -5.74 11.91
N ASP A 40 -10.25 -6.86 12.58
CA ASP A 40 -9.31 -7.50 13.52
C ASP A 40 -8.04 -8.02 12.83
N VAL A 41 -8.17 -8.54 11.61
CA VAL A 41 -7.03 -8.99 10.78
C VAL A 41 -6.20 -7.79 10.33
N LYS A 42 -6.85 -6.72 9.88
CA LYS A 42 -6.18 -5.48 9.49
C LYS A 42 -5.46 -4.83 10.66
N LEU A 43 -6.10 -4.79 11.83
CA LEU A 43 -5.50 -4.28 13.06
C LEU A 43 -4.24 -5.08 13.42
N LYS A 44 -4.30 -6.41 13.37
CA LYS A 44 -3.14 -7.26 13.61
C LYS A 44 -2.03 -6.99 12.60
N ALA A 45 -2.35 -6.84 11.31
CA ALA A 45 -1.37 -6.51 10.28
C ALA A 45 -0.68 -5.16 10.54
N VAL A 46 -1.44 -4.14 10.98
CA VAL A 46 -0.87 -2.84 11.39
C VAL A 46 0.07 -2.99 12.58
N GLN A 47 -0.33 -3.73 13.61
CA GLN A 47 0.50 -3.98 14.80
C GLN A 47 1.80 -4.71 14.42
N ASP A 48 1.69 -5.77 13.62
CA ASP A 48 2.85 -6.55 13.16
C ASP A 48 3.79 -5.70 12.27
N ALA A 49 3.24 -4.78 11.48
CA ALA A 49 4.02 -3.83 10.69
C ALA A 49 4.76 -2.81 11.57
N TRP A 50 4.10 -2.31 12.62
CA TRP A 50 4.70 -1.38 13.58
C TRP A 50 5.90 -2.03 14.29
N LEU A 51 5.77 -3.29 14.72
CA LEU A 51 6.86 -4.04 15.34
C LEU A 51 8.08 -4.24 14.42
N LYS A 52 7.87 -4.21 13.10
CA LYS A 52 8.91 -4.37 12.08
C LYS A 52 9.33 -3.05 11.45
N PHE A 53 8.78 -1.92 11.89
CA PHE A 53 8.90 -0.65 11.18
C PHE A 53 10.36 -0.19 11.03
N ASP A 54 11.17 -0.31 12.08
CA ASP A 54 12.60 0.03 12.03
C ASP A 54 13.34 -0.80 10.97
N SER A 55 12.95 -2.07 10.79
CA SER A 55 13.53 -2.95 9.77
C SER A 55 13.11 -2.55 8.36
N PHE A 56 11.91 -2.01 8.18
CA PHE A 56 11.47 -1.47 6.89
C PHE A 56 12.13 -0.13 6.56
N SER A 57 12.41 0.70 7.58
CA SER A 57 12.99 2.04 7.40
C SER A 57 14.38 2.06 6.74
N VAL A 58 15.11 0.95 6.85
CA VAL A 58 16.45 0.81 6.28
C VAL A 58 16.46 0.15 4.89
N THR A 59 15.29 -0.22 4.35
CA THR A 59 15.24 -0.85 3.02
C THR A 59 15.32 0.22 1.92
N PRO A 60 15.96 -0.09 0.76
CA PRO A 60 15.99 0.82 -0.39
C PRO A 60 14.60 1.16 -0.95
N THR A 61 13.60 0.36 -0.61
CA THR A 61 12.20 0.52 -1.02
C THR A 61 11.35 1.30 -0.02
N PHE A 62 11.93 1.80 1.08
CA PHE A 62 11.17 2.37 2.18
C PHE A 62 10.27 3.54 1.75
N ASP A 63 10.76 4.46 0.91
CA ASP A 63 9.96 5.60 0.45
C ASP A 63 8.71 5.16 -0.34
N GLN A 64 8.88 4.19 -1.24
CA GLN A 64 7.78 3.62 -2.01
C GLN A 64 6.80 2.85 -1.11
N PHE A 65 7.34 2.10 -0.15
CA PHE A 65 6.55 1.39 0.85
C PHE A 65 5.75 2.36 1.71
N LEU A 66 6.36 3.45 2.17
CA LEU A 66 5.74 4.45 3.03
C LEU A 66 4.60 5.18 2.31
N ASP A 67 4.78 5.56 1.04
CA ASP A 67 3.69 6.14 0.23
C ASP A 67 2.51 5.16 0.07
N SER A 68 2.82 3.90 -0.25
CA SER A 68 1.80 2.84 -0.37
C SER A 68 1.07 2.60 0.96
N LEU A 69 1.81 2.61 2.06
CA LEU A 69 1.31 2.40 3.41
C LEU A 69 0.40 3.56 3.83
N MET A 70 0.82 4.81 3.61
CA MET A 70 -0.01 5.98 3.89
C MET A 70 -1.33 5.95 3.11
N ARG A 71 -1.31 5.59 1.82
CA ARG A 71 -2.53 5.45 1.02
C ARG A 71 -3.47 4.38 1.58
N ALA A 72 -2.92 3.22 1.95
CA ALA A 72 -3.69 2.14 2.55
C ALA A 72 -4.30 2.54 3.91
N PHE A 73 -3.55 3.26 4.75
CA PHE A 73 -4.05 3.78 6.02
C PHE A 73 -5.16 4.82 5.83
N MET A 74 -4.98 5.79 4.93
CA MET A 74 -6.02 6.78 4.64
C MET A 74 -7.31 6.12 4.17
N LYS A 75 -7.19 5.11 3.30
CA LYS A 75 -8.33 4.29 2.86
C LYS A 75 -8.98 3.59 4.06
N LEU A 76 -8.20 2.91 4.90
CA LEU A 76 -8.70 2.24 6.10
C LEU A 76 -9.45 3.19 7.03
N PHE A 77 -8.91 4.38 7.30
CA PHE A 77 -9.59 5.41 8.10
C PHE A 77 -10.88 5.92 7.45
N SER A 78 -10.93 6.02 6.13
CA SER A 78 -12.14 6.45 5.41
C SER A 78 -13.24 5.37 5.36
N GLU A 79 -12.86 4.09 5.40
CA GLU A 79 -13.77 2.96 5.29
C GLU A 79 -14.22 2.42 6.65
N THR A 80 -13.42 2.61 7.69
CA THR A 80 -13.76 2.18 9.04
C THR A 80 -14.61 3.23 9.74
N VAL A 81 -15.74 2.79 10.31
CA VAL A 81 -16.58 3.63 11.15
C VAL A 81 -16.01 3.62 12.57
N PRO A 82 -15.93 4.77 13.27
CA PRO A 82 -15.53 4.80 14.68
C PRO A 82 -16.40 3.83 15.50
N GLN A 83 -15.77 2.82 16.07
CA GLN A 83 -16.42 1.94 17.05
C GLN A 83 -16.41 2.68 18.38
N PHE A 84 -17.56 3.22 18.79
CA PHE A 84 -17.70 3.74 20.14
C PHE A 84 -17.51 2.58 21.11
N ILE A 85 -16.56 2.71 22.03
CA ILE A 85 -16.45 1.80 23.16
C ILE A 85 -17.70 2.05 24.00
N VAL A 86 -18.74 1.26 23.79
CA VAL A 86 -19.80 1.13 24.78
C VAL A 86 -19.13 0.38 25.92
N GLU A 87 -18.62 1.13 26.91
CA GLU A 87 -18.30 0.57 28.20
C GLU A 87 -19.55 -0.18 28.66
N ASN A 88 -19.49 -1.50 28.57
CA ASN A 88 -20.54 -2.35 29.10
C ASN A 88 -20.39 -2.26 30.62
N ASN A 89 -20.96 -1.20 31.19
CA ASN A 89 -21.19 -1.04 32.62
C ASN A 89 -22.25 -2.06 33.04
N THR A 90 -21.93 -3.37 32.98
CA THR A 90 -22.72 -4.38 33.68
C THR A 90 -22.41 -4.24 35.16
N GLN A 91 -23.37 -3.59 35.82
CA GLN A 91 -23.60 -3.49 37.26
C GLN A 91 -23.59 -4.86 37.95
#